data_AF-R9JC30-F1
#
_entry.id   AF-R9JC30-F1
#
_cell.length_a   1.000
_cell.length_b   1.000
_cell.length_c   1.000
_cell.angle_alpha   90.00
_cell.angle_beta   90.00
_cell.angle_gamma   90.00
#
_symmetry.space_group_name_H-M   'P 1'
#
loop_
_entity.id
_entity.type
_entity.pdbx_description
1 polymer ?
#
loop_
_entity_poly.entity_id
_entity_poly.type
_entity_poly.pdbx_seq_one_letter_code
_entity_poly.pdbx_strand_id
1 'polypeptide(L)'
;MTKVLNRAHREALELLKIVDEYCVRENIVYTLSGSTLIALGNIDFSQCYPALYIAVEYEGFRKIVDYLKEFCLQHPVFSVHNYENTKQFYACYTWFVKHSRVKLDETRKDEEFYYGTHLSITPLYYAGNTKAEWKQVNHFFKNHLFPVFFREMLKKKPIVTWLKLTPRRIRTKFYLKKRVFNDFKKNISQLENRKKSEYIFFPEMTTKFSGINLSLDVFPSKISELTYTAFWSNVERIDFCGMKCFCVRNREKLLSLYSRENKKKILTPVKSELLLSGAEEIRRIQLIQIELLTEFDRICRKYGLKYNINFGTLIGALRHKGFIPWDDDIDVTMYYEDCDKLYEIMQKELDQSKYFYRCPQTEPYHHIIFNHLEHKGTAYTKAGRDKLKNKIGVFIDIFPMYPAAPNAFIDFFHTRICRFWRTALWSTVGAGSEKNPIKRFYYKKLALMGTEKCRKNFLKYATKFDNNKGRLKFWTSVDRSPYNVDLVRKDNFDEAVELMFEGRKFYAPKHYEGSLEFCFSPDWKLYPNVSGRLPTHDAMIEIGDLYSYD
;
A
#
# COMPACT_ATOMS: atom_id res chain seq x y z
N MET A 1 16.68 18.31 -19.32
CA MET A 1 16.58 17.17 -20.24
C MET A 1 15.36 16.37 -19.81
N THR A 2 14.30 16.37 -20.61
CA THR A 2 13.10 15.54 -20.41
C THR A 2 13.53 14.08 -20.45
N LYS A 3 13.27 13.32 -19.40
CA LYS A 3 13.59 11.89 -19.38
C LYS A 3 12.62 11.15 -20.32
N VAL A 4 13.10 10.11 -20.99
CA VAL A 4 12.27 9.28 -21.87
C VAL A 4 11.17 8.62 -21.04
N LEU A 5 9.90 8.79 -21.46
CA LEU A 5 8.75 8.15 -20.82
C LEU A 5 8.87 6.63 -20.98
N ASN A 6 8.74 5.88 -19.88
CA ASN A 6 8.69 4.42 -19.95
C ASN A 6 7.34 3.93 -20.50
N ARG A 7 7.18 2.61 -20.63
CA ARG A 7 5.95 2.00 -21.17
C ARG A 7 4.70 2.41 -20.41
N ALA A 8 4.68 2.30 -19.09
CA ALA A 8 3.51 2.64 -18.27
C ALA A 8 3.08 4.11 -18.42
N HIS A 9 4.05 5.04 -18.51
CA HIS A 9 3.73 6.45 -18.76
C HIS A 9 3.12 6.69 -20.16
N ARG A 10 3.62 5.98 -21.17
CA ARG A 10 3.06 6.06 -22.54
C ARG A 10 1.64 5.48 -22.59
N GLU A 11 1.39 4.37 -21.93
CA GLU A 11 0.06 3.77 -21.81
C GLU A 11 -0.93 4.72 -21.09
N ALA A 12 -0.47 5.45 -20.06
CA ALA A 12 -1.30 6.43 -19.39
C ALA A 12 -1.71 7.58 -20.33
N LEU A 13 -0.78 8.06 -21.18
CA LEU A 13 -1.08 9.07 -22.20
C LEU A 13 -2.00 8.54 -23.31
N GLU A 14 -1.86 7.27 -23.69
CA GLU A 14 -2.77 6.61 -24.64
C GLU A 14 -4.21 6.57 -24.12
N LEU A 15 -4.40 6.21 -22.85
CA LEU A 15 -5.72 6.23 -22.20
C LEU A 15 -6.32 7.65 -22.21
N LEU A 16 -5.52 8.67 -21.90
CA LEU A 16 -5.96 10.06 -21.97
C LEU A 16 -6.32 10.46 -23.41
N LYS A 17 -5.54 10.02 -24.41
CA LYS A 17 -5.78 10.33 -25.81
C LYS A 17 -7.11 9.77 -26.31
N ILE A 18 -7.43 8.51 -25.99
CA ILE A 18 -8.71 7.88 -26.34
C ILE A 18 -9.89 8.69 -25.78
N VAL A 19 -9.79 9.12 -24.52
CA VAL A 19 -10.84 9.93 -23.89
C VAL A 19 -10.90 11.34 -24.47
N ASP A 20 -9.75 11.97 -24.75
CA ASP A 20 -9.69 13.32 -25.33
C ASP A 20 -10.32 13.36 -26.73
N GLU A 21 -10.02 12.39 -27.59
CA GLU A 21 -10.58 12.31 -28.95
C GLU A 21 -12.11 12.19 -28.92
N TYR A 22 -12.65 11.36 -28.03
CA TYR A 22 -14.10 11.27 -27.81
C TYR A 22 -14.67 12.60 -27.30
N CYS A 23 -14.01 13.21 -26.31
CA CYS A 23 -14.45 14.47 -25.73
C CYS A 23 -14.49 15.60 -26.76
N VAL A 24 -13.47 15.72 -27.61
CA VAL A 24 -13.42 16.71 -28.69
C VAL A 24 -14.55 16.49 -29.70
N ARG A 25 -14.78 15.23 -30.10
CA ARG A 25 -15.84 14.88 -31.07
C ARG A 25 -17.24 15.20 -30.55
N GLU A 26 -17.52 14.87 -29.28
CA GLU A 26 -18.84 15.04 -28.66
C GLU A 26 -19.01 16.40 -27.97
N ASN A 27 -18.03 17.30 -28.11
CA ASN A 27 -17.99 18.61 -27.46
C ASN A 27 -18.16 18.52 -25.93
N ILE A 28 -17.53 17.53 -25.31
CA ILE A 28 -17.49 17.31 -23.86
C ILE A 28 -16.22 17.95 -23.31
N VAL A 29 -16.38 18.81 -22.31
CA VAL A 29 -15.26 19.47 -21.63
C VAL A 29 -14.87 18.72 -20.35
N TYR A 30 -13.58 18.39 -20.23
CA TYR A 30 -12.97 17.90 -18.99
C TYR A 30 -11.82 18.83 -18.53
N THR A 31 -11.20 18.54 -17.39
CA THR A 31 -9.88 19.10 -17.02
C THR A 31 -8.99 18.04 -16.40
N LEU A 32 -7.67 18.21 -16.52
CA LEU A 32 -6.72 17.54 -15.64
C LEU A 32 -7.06 17.83 -14.16
N SER A 33 -7.01 16.82 -13.31
CA SER A 33 -7.39 16.88 -11.90
C SER A 33 -6.37 16.17 -11.00
N GLY A 34 -6.64 16.10 -9.69
CA GLY A 34 -5.87 15.29 -8.74
C GLY A 34 -4.36 15.53 -8.80
N SER A 35 -3.58 14.45 -8.80
CA SER A 35 -2.12 14.53 -8.90
C SER A 35 -1.61 15.02 -10.25
N THR A 36 -2.34 14.77 -11.34
CA THR A 36 -1.95 15.23 -12.68
C THR A 36 -1.96 16.76 -12.76
N LEU A 37 -3.01 17.40 -12.25
CA LEU A 37 -3.07 18.86 -12.19
C LEU A 37 -2.01 19.46 -11.27
N ILE A 38 -1.73 18.82 -10.13
CA ILE A 38 -0.71 19.29 -9.18
C ILE A 38 0.70 19.18 -9.78
N ALA A 39 0.97 18.12 -10.56
CA ALA A 39 2.26 17.91 -11.20
C ALA A 39 2.50 18.83 -12.41
N LEU A 40 1.42 19.24 -13.11
CA LEU A 40 1.47 20.04 -14.32
C LEU A 40 2.39 21.27 -14.18
N GLY A 41 3.42 21.36 -15.04
CA GLY A 41 4.37 22.47 -15.08
C GLY A 41 5.35 22.55 -13.90
N ASN A 42 5.26 21.65 -12.92
CA ASN A 42 6.06 21.69 -11.69
C ASN A 42 7.01 20.49 -11.55
N ILE A 43 6.68 19.34 -12.15
CA ILE A 43 7.52 18.14 -12.17
C ILE A 43 7.32 17.40 -13.49
N ASP A 44 8.37 16.74 -13.98
CA ASP A 44 8.30 15.91 -15.19
C ASP A 44 7.39 14.70 -14.95
N PHE A 45 6.50 14.40 -15.91
CA PHE A 45 5.58 13.26 -15.79
C PHE A 45 6.34 11.94 -15.65
N SER A 46 7.54 11.81 -16.24
CA SER A 46 8.39 10.62 -16.10
C SER A 46 8.84 10.33 -14.66
N GLN A 47 8.65 11.28 -13.74
CA GLN A 47 9.02 11.18 -12.32
C GLN A 47 7.79 11.01 -11.42
N CYS A 48 6.61 10.93 -12.01
CA CYS A 48 5.34 10.74 -11.33
C CYS A 48 4.92 9.26 -11.39
N TYR A 49 3.95 8.87 -10.56
CA TYR A 49 3.30 7.58 -10.72
C TYR A 49 2.57 7.55 -12.09
N PRO A 50 2.67 6.48 -12.90
CA PRO A 50 2.12 6.42 -14.26
C PRO A 50 0.60 6.20 -14.28
N ALA A 51 -0.15 7.09 -13.63
CA ALA A 51 -1.60 7.17 -13.72
C ALA A 51 -2.03 8.63 -13.87
N LEU A 52 -3.05 8.85 -14.68
CA LEU A 52 -3.58 10.18 -14.94
C LEU A 52 -4.96 10.36 -14.32
N TYR A 53 -5.28 11.61 -14.01
CA TYR A 53 -6.51 11.99 -13.32
C TYR A 53 -7.16 13.12 -14.09
N ILE A 54 -8.42 12.92 -14.46
CA ILE A 54 -9.27 13.94 -15.05
C ILE A 54 -10.54 14.11 -14.23
N ALA A 55 -11.14 15.28 -14.34
CA ALA A 55 -12.47 15.55 -13.82
C ALA A 55 -13.36 16.08 -14.93
N VAL A 56 -14.63 15.71 -14.90
CA VAL A 56 -15.63 16.02 -15.93
C VAL A 56 -16.99 16.25 -15.29
N GLU A 57 -17.78 17.15 -15.87
CA GLU A 57 -19.18 17.37 -15.46
C GLU A 57 -19.99 16.07 -15.55
N TYR A 58 -20.93 15.84 -14.63
CA TYR A 58 -21.62 14.54 -14.53
C TYR A 58 -22.31 14.08 -15.83
N GLU A 59 -22.89 14.99 -16.62
CA GLU A 59 -23.47 14.62 -17.93
C GLU A 59 -22.41 14.12 -18.92
N GLY A 60 -21.27 14.81 -19.00
CA GLY A 60 -20.14 14.37 -19.82
C GLY A 60 -19.51 13.08 -19.30
N PHE A 61 -19.45 12.91 -17.97
CA PHE A 61 -18.99 11.68 -17.33
C PHE A 61 -19.80 10.47 -17.78
N ARG A 62 -21.14 10.57 -17.77
CA ARG A 62 -22.01 9.47 -18.22
C ARG A 62 -21.73 9.10 -19.67
N LYS A 63 -21.70 10.09 -20.57
CA LYS A 63 -21.39 9.88 -21.99
C LYS A 63 -20.03 9.20 -22.18
N ILE A 64 -19.00 9.65 -21.47
CA ILE A 64 -17.67 9.04 -21.52
C ILE A 64 -17.71 7.59 -21.02
N VAL A 65 -18.35 7.32 -19.88
CA VAL A 65 -18.42 5.96 -19.33
C VAL A 65 -19.19 5.01 -20.24
N ASP A 66 -20.30 5.46 -20.82
CA ASP A 66 -21.09 4.66 -21.77
C ASP A 66 -20.31 4.39 -23.05
N TYR A 67 -19.61 5.39 -23.60
CA TYR A 67 -18.69 5.21 -24.71
C TYR A 67 -17.58 4.21 -24.37
N LEU A 68 -16.95 4.33 -23.21
CA LEU A 68 -15.86 3.44 -22.81
C LEU A 68 -16.32 2.00 -22.60
N LYS A 69 -17.56 1.78 -22.14
CA LYS A 69 -18.14 0.43 -22.07
C LYS A 69 -18.21 -0.20 -23.45
N GLU A 70 -18.76 0.52 -24.44
CA GLU A 70 -18.83 0.03 -25.84
C GLU A 70 -17.45 -0.13 -26.48
N PHE A 71 -16.55 0.82 -26.24
CA PHE A 71 -15.17 0.77 -26.71
C PHE A 71 -14.45 -0.49 -26.20
N CYS A 72 -14.57 -0.81 -24.91
CA CYS A 72 -13.94 -2.00 -24.33
C CYS A 72 -14.54 -3.32 -24.85
N LEU A 73 -15.80 -3.35 -25.30
CA LEU A 73 -16.36 -4.53 -25.97
C LEU A 73 -15.67 -4.80 -27.32
N GLN A 74 -15.27 -3.75 -28.03
CA GLN A 74 -14.57 -3.85 -29.32
C GLN A 74 -13.06 -4.00 -29.16
N HIS A 75 -12.51 -3.59 -28.01
CA HIS A 75 -11.08 -3.61 -27.71
C HIS A 75 -10.82 -4.32 -26.37
N PRO A 76 -10.74 -5.67 -26.37
CA PRO A 76 -10.64 -6.47 -25.14
C PRO A 76 -9.38 -6.23 -24.27
N VAL A 77 -8.40 -5.49 -24.79
CA VAL A 77 -7.20 -5.06 -24.04
C VAL A 77 -7.47 -3.89 -23.10
N PHE A 78 -8.69 -3.37 -23.07
CA PHE A 78 -9.12 -2.31 -22.17
C PHE A 78 -10.31 -2.75 -21.31
N SER A 79 -10.49 -2.11 -20.17
CA SER A 79 -11.67 -2.29 -19.32
C SER A 79 -12.06 -1.04 -18.54
N VAL A 80 -13.29 -1.03 -18.04
CA VAL A 80 -13.84 0.03 -17.21
C VAL A 80 -14.19 -0.53 -15.84
N HIS A 81 -13.71 0.10 -14.77
CA HIS A 81 -13.90 -0.37 -13.39
C HIS A 81 -14.45 0.72 -12.49
N ASN A 82 -15.55 0.43 -11.80
CA ASN A 82 -16.20 1.34 -10.86
C ASN A 82 -16.92 0.57 -9.74
N TYR A 83 -17.67 1.28 -8.90
CA TYR A 83 -18.38 0.70 -7.76
C TYR A 83 -19.49 -0.29 -8.13
N GLU A 84 -19.95 -0.31 -9.39
CA GLU A 84 -21.03 -1.18 -9.85
C GLU A 84 -20.55 -2.56 -10.28
N ASN A 85 -19.35 -2.64 -10.86
CA ASN A 85 -18.84 -3.85 -11.48
C ASN A 85 -17.58 -4.42 -10.80
N THR A 86 -17.02 -3.72 -9.80
CA THR A 86 -15.75 -4.11 -9.19
C THR A 86 -15.87 -4.29 -7.69
N LYS A 87 -15.45 -5.47 -7.21
CA LYS A 87 -15.49 -5.85 -5.79
C LYS A 87 -14.75 -4.83 -4.92
N GLN A 88 -15.45 -4.34 -3.90
CA GLN A 88 -14.95 -3.35 -2.93
C GLN A 88 -14.36 -2.07 -3.58
N PHE A 89 -14.85 -1.67 -4.76
CA PHE A 89 -14.45 -0.41 -5.41
C PHE A 89 -15.32 0.75 -4.92
N TYR A 90 -15.27 1.06 -3.62
CA TYR A 90 -16.06 2.14 -3.03
C TYR A 90 -15.44 3.52 -3.37
N ALA A 91 -15.56 3.95 -4.62
CA ALA A 91 -15.07 5.23 -5.12
C ALA A 91 -16.14 5.91 -5.98
N CYS A 92 -16.11 7.24 -6.01
CA CYS A 92 -17.04 8.03 -6.83
C CYS A 92 -16.54 8.28 -8.25
N TYR A 93 -15.39 7.72 -8.63
CA TYR A 93 -14.77 7.85 -9.94
C TYR A 93 -14.71 6.49 -10.63
N THR A 94 -14.43 6.52 -11.93
CA THR A 94 -14.26 5.32 -12.77
C THR A 94 -12.81 5.22 -13.23
N TRP A 95 -12.27 4.01 -13.24
CA TRP A 95 -11.01 3.70 -13.88
C TRP A 95 -11.24 3.21 -15.29
N PHE A 96 -10.58 3.85 -16.26
CA PHE A 96 -10.37 3.30 -17.60
C PHE A 96 -8.97 2.69 -17.63
N VAL A 97 -8.89 1.39 -17.87
CA VAL A 97 -7.68 0.59 -17.67
C VAL A 97 -7.22 0.02 -19.01
N LYS A 98 -5.92 0.13 -19.29
CA LYS A 98 -5.24 -0.68 -20.30
C LYS A 98 -4.64 -1.89 -19.60
N HIS A 99 -5.01 -3.08 -20.04
CA HIS A 99 -4.54 -4.33 -19.44
C HIS A 99 -3.04 -4.46 -19.59
N SER A 100 -2.41 -5.02 -18.56
CA SER A 100 -1.03 -5.48 -18.64
C SER A 100 -0.96 -6.86 -19.29
N ARG A 101 0.25 -7.38 -19.46
CA ARG A 101 0.47 -8.76 -19.90
C ARG A 101 0.28 -9.79 -18.78
N VAL A 102 0.01 -9.35 -17.55
CA VAL A 102 -0.24 -10.23 -16.40
C VAL A 102 -1.47 -11.09 -16.68
N LYS A 103 -1.30 -12.39 -16.50
CA LYS A 103 -2.39 -13.37 -16.48
C LYS A 103 -2.41 -14.10 -15.15
N LEU A 104 -3.59 -14.11 -14.52
CA LEU A 104 -3.82 -14.78 -13.25
C LEU A 104 -4.63 -16.05 -13.49
N ASP A 105 -4.65 -16.91 -12.48
CA ASP A 105 -5.51 -18.09 -12.51
C ASP A 105 -7.00 -17.68 -12.50
N GLU A 106 -7.88 -18.60 -12.93
CA GLU A 106 -9.32 -18.31 -13.10
C GLU A 106 -9.99 -17.84 -11.80
N THR A 107 -9.50 -18.26 -10.61
CA THR A 107 -10.08 -17.81 -9.33
C THR A 107 -9.75 -16.35 -9.00
N ARG A 108 -8.83 -15.75 -9.76
CA ARG A 108 -8.28 -14.41 -9.57
C ARG A 108 -8.35 -13.52 -10.80
N LYS A 109 -9.00 -13.97 -11.87
CA LYS A 109 -9.12 -13.26 -13.15
C LYS A 109 -9.66 -11.84 -13.01
N ASP A 110 -10.63 -11.65 -12.12
CA ASP A 110 -11.22 -10.32 -11.81
C ASP A 110 -10.23 -9.34 -11.16
N GLU A 111 -9.00 -9.77 -10.85
CA GLU A 111 -7.94 -8.95 -10.26
C GLU A 111 -6.88 -8.52 -11.29
N GLU A 112 -6.89 -9.06 -12.51
CA GLU A 112 -5.89 -8.76 -13.55
C GLU A 112 -5.79 -7.26 -13.85
N PHE A 113 -6.91 -6.55 -13.81
CA PHE A 113 -6.96 -5.12 -14.09
C PHE A 113 -6.14 -4.27 -13.09
N TYR A 114 -5.90 -4.76 -11.87
CA TYR A 114 -5.05 -4.05 -10.89
C TYR A 114 -3.60 -3.95 -11.35
N TYR A 115 -3.18 -4.84 -12.25
CA TYR A 115 -1.85 -4.82 -12.83
C TYR A 115 -1.74 -3.92 -14.05
N GLY A 116 -2.86 -3.37 -14.54
CA GLY A 116 -2.93 -2.47 -15.69
C GLY A 116 -2.65 -1.00 -15.36
N THR A 117 -2.30 -0.25 -16.39
CA THR A 117 -2.19 1.21 -16.33
C THR A 117 -3.60 1.82 -16.40
N HIS A 118 -3.88 2.90 -15.67
CA HIS A 118 -5.23 3.47 -15.63
C HIS A 118 -5.29 5.01 -15.71
N LEU A 119 -6.42 5.48 -16.23
CA LEU A 119 -6.89 6.85 -16.17
C LEU A 119 -8.08 6.91 -15.21
N SER A 120 -7.99 7.78 -14.20
CA SER A 120 -9.09 8.04 -13.25
C SER A 120 -9.97 9.17 -13.78
N ILE A 121 -11.25 8.88 -13.98
CA ILE A 121 -12.26 9.81 -14.47
C ILE A 121 -13.21 10.16 -13.32
N THR A 122 -13.07 11.36 -12.77
CA THR A 122 -13.86 11.81 -11.61
C THR A 122 -15.06 12.67 -12.05
N PRO A 123 -16.31 12.27 -11.76
CA PRO A 123 -17.47 13.11 -12.00
C PRO A 123 -17.53 14.29 -11.03
N LEU A 124 -18.01 15.40 -11.56
CA LEU A 124 -18.42 16.58 -10.81
C LEU A 124 -19.95 16.62 -10.75
N TYR A 125 -20.49 16.47 -9.55
CA TYR A 125 -21.93 16.43 -9.33
C TYR A 125 -22.50 17.84 -9.16
N TYR A 126 -23.71 18.08 -9.61
CA TYR A 126 -24.38 19.36 -9.41
C TYR A 126 -24.86 19.53 -7.97
N ALA A 127 -24.71 20.73 -7.43
CA ALA A 127 -24.85 21.02 -6.01
C ALA A 127 -25.78 22.21 -5.70
N GLY A 128 -26.70 22.53 -6.60
CA GLY A 128 -27.68 23.62 -6.45
C GLY A 128 -27.17 24.97 -6.97
N ASN A 129 -28.01 25.98 -6.86
CA ASN A 129 -27.74 27.36 -7.31
C ASN A 129 -27.33 28.27 -6.14
N THR A 130 -27.33 27.74 -4.92
CA THR A 130 -26.95 28.47 -3.71
C THR A 130 -25.90 27.71 -2.91
N LYS A 131 -25.08 28.47 -2.17
CA LYS A 131 -24.13 27.91 -1.20
C LYS A 131 -24.81 27.06 -0.11
N ALA A 132 -26.09 27.31 0.18
CA ALA A 132 -26.88 26.53 1.12
C ALA A 132 -27.19 25.12 0.59
N GLU A 133 -27.64 25.02 -0.67
CA GLU A 133 -27.86 23.73 -1.33
C GLU A 133 -26.56 22.93 -1.46
N TRP A 134 -25.44 23.61 -1.77
CA TRP A 134 -24.13 22.95 -1.80
C TRP A 134 -23.78 22.34 -0.45
N LYS A 135 -24.04 23.07 0.65
CA LYS A 135 -23.83 22.56 2.02
C LYS A 135 -24.71 21.34 2.32
N GLN A 136 -25.94 21.29 1.81
CA GLN A 136 -26.81 20.12 1.97
C GLN A 136 -26.22 18.89 1.27
N VAL A 137 -25.72 19.04 0.04
CA VAL A 137 -25.04 17.96 -0.69
C VAL A 137 -23.80 17.48 0.05
N ASN A 138 -22.96 18.39 0.53
CA ASN A 138 -21.79 18.04 1.34
C ASN A 138 -22.16 17.35 2.66
N HIS A 139 -23.27 17.77 3.30
CA HIS A 139 -23.77 17.13 4.51
C HIS A 139 -24.25 15.70 4.23
N PHE A 140 -25.02 15.52 3.15
CA PHE A 140 -25.44 14.21 2.66
C PHE A 140 -24.22 13.30 2.42
N PHE A 141 -23.26 13.78 1.64
CA PHE A 141 -22.03 13.04 1.34
C PHE A 141 -21.31 12.58 2.62
N LYS A 142 -21.13 13.49 3.58
CA LYS A 142 -20.48 13.19 4.88
C LYS A 142 -21.22 12.14 5.71
N ASN A 143 -22.54 12.07 5.61
CA ASN A 143 -23.33 11.14 6.41
C ASN A 143 -23.55 9.78 5.76
N HIS A 144 -23.51 9.71 4.42
CA HIS A 144 -23.98 8.53 3.68
C HIS A 144 -22.91 7.86 2.80
N LEU A 145 -21.90 8.61 2.32
CA LEU A 145 -20.84 8.08 1.46
C LEU A 145 -19.47 8.08 2.15
N PHE A 146 -19.13 9.19 2.80
CA PHE A 146 -17.90 9.37 3.59
C PHE A 146 -17.66 8.26 4.64
N PRO A 147 -18.67 7.69 5.34
CA PRO A 147 -18.45 6.63 6.34
C PRO A 147 -17.74 5.36 5.84
N VAL A 148 -17.92 4.95 4.57
CA VAL A 148 -17.38 3.69 4.02
C VAL A 148 -15.85 3.66 3.98
N PHE A 149 -15.22 4.84 4.01
CA PHE A 149 -13.78 4.99 4.00
C PHE A 149 -13.15 4.89 5.38
N PHE A 150 -13.93 4.94 6.48
CA PHE A 150 -13.38 4.78 7.81
C PHE A 150 -13.03 3.32 8.09
N ARG A 151 -11.98 3.14 8.88
CA ARG A 151 -11.48 1.84 9.34
C ARG A 151 -11.43 1.79 10.86
N GLU A 152 -11.63 0.60 11.41
CA GLU A 152 -11.46 0.36 12.84
C GLU A 152 -10.04 0.70 13.29
N MET A 153 -9.95 1.41 14.42
CA MET A 153 -8.66 1.77 14.97
C MET A 153 -8.14 0.63 15.86
N LEU A 154 -6.92 0.19 15.58
CA LEU A 154 -6.17 -0.69 16.47
C LEU A 154 -6.15 -0.14 17.90
N LYS A 155 -6.40 -1.02 18.88
CA LYS A 155 -6.25 -0.70 20.31
C LYS A 155 -4.78 -0.38 20.59
N LYS A 156 -4.47 0.88 20.93
CA LYS A 156 -3.11 1.33 21.29
C LYS A 156 -2.95 1.43 22.82
N LYS A 157 -1.81 0.96 23.31
CA LYS A 157 -1.23 1.21 24.65
C LYS A 157 0.16 1.84 24.38
N PRO A 158 0.65 2.86 25.11
CA PRO A 158 0.25 3.33 26.44
C PRO A 158 -0.89 4.40 26.48
N ILE A 159 -1.37 4.72 27.70
CA ILE A 159 -2.47 5.67 27.97
C ILE A 159 -2.20 7.06 27.38
N VAL A 160 -0.97 7.56 27.39
CA VAL A 160 -0.65 8.88 26.81
C VAL A 160 -0.96 8.93 25.31
N THR A 161 -0.55 7.89 24.56
CA THR A 161 -0.91 7.75 23.15
C THR A 161 -2.41 7.56 22.98
N TRP A 162 -3.04 6.85 23.91
CA TRP A 162 -4.49 6.65 23.94
C TRP A 162 -5.23 8.00 24.04
N LEU A 163 -4.83 8.85 24.99
CA LEU A 163 -5.40 10.19 25.23
C LEU A 163 -5.13 11.15 24.05
N LYS A 164 -3.90 11.17 23.54
CA LYS A 164 -3.52 11.99 22.36
C LYS A 164 -4.38 11.65 21.13
N LEU A 165 -4.84 10.40 21.01
CA LEU A 165 -5.67 9.93 19.90
C LEU A 165 -7.18 9.97 20.19
N THR A 166 -7.61 10.40 21.38
CA THR A 166 -9.03 10.42 21.77
C THR A 166 -9.91 11.22 20.80
N PRO A 167 -9.56 12.45 20.37
CA PRO A 167 -10.40 13.20 19.42
C PRO A 167 -10.60 12.44 18.10
N ARG A 168 -9.52 11.82 17.61
CA ARG A 168 -9.55 11.02 16.39
C ARG A 168 -10.42 9.77 16.54
N ARG A 169 -10.39 9.13 17.71
CA ARG A 169 -11.21 7.93 17.99
C ARG A 169 -12.68 8.24 18.10
N ILE A 170 -13.04 9.33 18.78
CA ILE A 170 -14.43 9.79 18.86
C ILE A 170 -14.98 10.00 17.44
N ARG A 171 -14.24 10.74 16.61
CA ARG A 171 -14.60 10.96 15.21
C ARG A 171 -14.72 9.65 14.43
N THR A 172 -13.75 8.75 14.56
CA THR A 172 -13.74 7.48 13.83
C THR A 172 -14.94 6.61 14.25
N LYS A 173 -15.21 6.49 15.55
CA LYS A 173 -16.40 5.77 16.07
C LYS A 173 -17.71 6.38 15.57
N PHE A 174 -17.80 7.71 15.51
CA PHE A 174 -18.99 8.39 14.99
C PHE A 174 -19.29 7.99 13.54
N TYR A 175 -18.28 7.99 12.66
CA TYR A 175 -18.49 7.60 11.26
C TYR A 175 -18.65 6.09 11.08
N LEU A 176 -17.95 5.26 11.87
CA LEU A 176 -18.12 3.81 11.82
C LEU A 176 -19.56 3.37 12.14
N LYS A 177 -20.26 4.07 13.05
CA LYS A 177 -21.69 3.83 13.32
C LYS A 177 -22.60 4.10 12.12
N LYS A 178 -22.16 4.90 11.16
CA LYS A 178 -22.89 5.25 9.93
C LYS A 178 -22.42 4.47 8.71
N ARG A 179 -21.46 3.56 8.88
CA ARG A 179 -20.83 2.83 7.78
C ARG A 179 -21.75 1.71 7.29
N VAL A 180 -22.36 1.91 6.12
CA VAL A 180 -23.20 0.91 5.44
C VAL A 180 -22.73 0.75 4.00
N PHE A 181 -22.11 -0.39 3.68
CA PHE A 181 -21.56 -0.64 2.35
C PHE A 181 -22.63 -0.92 1.30
N ASN A 182 -23.68 -1.66 1.66
CA ASN A 182 -24.77 -2.04 0.74
C ASN A 182 -25.53 -0.83 0.19
N ASP A 183 -25.55 0.28 0.94
CA ASP A 183 -26.21 1.52 0.52
C ASP A 183 -25.34 2.39 -0.39
N PHE A 184 -24.07 2.04 -0.66
CA PHE A 184 -23.17 2.90 -1.42
C PHE A 184 -23.73 3.24 -2.81
N LYS A 185 -24.20 2.23 -3.55
CA LYS A 185 -24.84 2.41 -4.87
C LYS A 185 -26.10 3.28 -4.79
N LYS A 186 -26.95 3.04 -3.79
CA LYS A 186 -28.16 3.85 -3.56
C LYS A 186 -27.80 5.30 -3.23
N ASN A 187 -26.79 5.53 -2.40
CA ASN A 187 -26.41 6.86 -1.95
C ASN A 187 -25.70 7.67 -3.03
N ILE A 188 -24.87 7.05 -3.86
CA ILE A 188 -24.21 7.76 -4.97
C ILE A 188 -25.20 8.15 -6.06
N SER A 189 -26.23 7.34 -6.32
CA SER A 189 -27.29 7.66 -7.29
C SER A 189 -28.05 8.97 -6.98
N GLN A 190 -28.06 9.41 -5.71
CA GLN A 190 -28.66 10.69 -5.30
C GLN A 190 -27.79 11.91 -5.65
N LEU A 191 -26.49 11.70 -5.90
CA LEU A 191 -25.59 12.73 -6.44
C LEU A 191 -25.63 12.77 -7.96
N GLU A 192 -25.74 11.59 -8.57
CA GLU A 192 -25.78 11.37 -10.01
C GLU A 192 -27.00 12.06 -10.67
N ASN A 193 -28.20 11.91 -10.12
CA ASN A 193 -29.43 12.37 -10.79
C ASN A 193 -29.83 13.82 -10.50
N ARG A 194 -28.87 14.70 -10.20
CA ARG A 194 -29.15 16.11 -9.87
C ARG A 194 -29.21 16.95 -11.14
N LYS A 195 -30.13 17.92 -11.17
CA LYS A 195 -30.26 18.87 -12.29
C LYS A 195 -29.03 19.79 -12.38
N LYS A 196 -28.66 20.18 -13.60
CA LYS A 196 -27.61 21.16 -13.85
C LYS A 196 -27.83 22.44 -13.04
N SER A 197 -26.77 22.92 -12.40
CA SER A 197 -26.83 24.05 -11.47
C SER A 197 -25.48 24.76 -11.35
N GLU A 198 -25.48 25.99 -10.82
CA GLU A 198 -24.27 26.83 -10.74
C GLU A 198 -23.19 26.27 -9.79
N TYR A 199 -23.54 25.62 -8.68
CA TYR A 199 -22.56 25.01 -7.79
C TYR A 199 -22.29 23.55 -8.16
N ILE A 200 -21.03 23.14 -8.00
CA ILE A 200 -20.57 21.77 -8.24
C ILE A 200 -19.96 21.14 -6.97
N PHE A 201 -20.05 19.83 -6.87
CA PHE A 201 -19.51 19.03 -5.78
C PHE A 201 -18.45 18.07 -6.31
N PHE A 202 -17.24 18.15 -5.75
CA PHE A 202 -16.09 17.35 -6.13
C PHE A 202 -15.79 16.31 -5.03
N PRO A 203 -16.14 15.03 -5.21
CA PRO A 203 -15.96 13.99 -4.20
C PRO A 203 -14.50 13.77 -3.77
N GLU A 204 -13.56 13.73 -4.71
CA GLU A 204 -12.14 13.43 -4.43
C GLU A 204 -11.50 14.46 -3.49
N MET A 205 -11.78 15.76 -3.72
CA MET A 205 -11.32 16.84 -2.84
C MET A 205 -11.94 16.79 -1.44
N THR A 206 -13.04 16.06 -1.27
CA THR A 206 -13.71 15.92 0.03
C THR A 206 -13.27 14.69 0.82
N THR A 207 -12.51 13.75 0.22
CA THR A 207 -12.43 12.34 0.70
C THR A 207 -11.05 11.80 1.07
N LYS A 208 -9.97 12.55 1.23
CA LYS A 208 -8.75 11.87 1.71
C LYS A 208 -8.86 11.46 3.19
N PHE A 209 -8.58 10.18 3.48
CA PHE A 209 -9.16 9.49 4.63
C PHE A 209 -8.26 8.59 5.49
N SER A 210 -8.67 8.53 6.76
CA SER A 210 -8.66 7.35 7.65
C SER A 210 -7.33 6.66 8.00
N GLY A 211 -6.31 7.36 8.50
CA GLY A 211 -5.12 6.60 8.91
C GLY A 211 -4.04 7.29 9.72
N ILE A 212 -3.57 8.45 9.29
CA ILE A 212 -2.48 9.19 9.93
C ILE A 212 -2.69 10.67 9.55
N ASN A 213 -2.72 11.54 10.56
CA ASN A 213 -2.88 13.00 10.47
C ASN A 213 -4.20 13.60 9.95
N LEU A 214 -4.36 14.87 10.31
CA LEU A 214 -5.59 15.61 10.58
C LEU A 214 -6.19 16.25 9.31
N SER A 215 -7.50 16.53 9.41
CA SER A 215 -8.35 17.38 8.55
C SER A 215 -8.31 17.16 7.03
N LEU A 216 -9.50 16.89 6.48
CA LEU A 216 -9.94 17.14 5.10
C LEU A 216 -8.87 17.87 4.26
N ASP A 217 -8.32 17.18 3.25
CA ASP A 217 -7.23 17.72 2.40
C ASP A 217 -7.61 18.97 1.59
N VAL A 218 -8.87 19.41 1.71
CA VAL A 218 -9.42 20.71 1.33
C VAL A 218 -10.40 21.18 2.40
N PHE A 219 -10.38 22.46 2.79
CA PHE A 219 -11.42 23.03 3.66
C PHE A 219 -12.77 23.03 2.92
N PRO A 220 -13.84 22.36 3.42
CA PRO A 220 -15.13 22.33 2.72
C PRO A 220 -15.73 23.71 2.46
N SER A 221 -15.38 24.71 3.27
CA SER A 221 -15.77 26.10 3.06
C SER A 221 -15.17 26.71 1.78
N LYS A 222 -13.95 26.32 1.40
CA LYS A 222 -13.31 26.79 0.16
C LYS A 222 -13.86 26.08 -1.09
N ILE A 223 -14.30 24.83 -0.97
CA ILE A 223 -14.96 24.11 -2.09
C ILE A 223 -16.31 24.76 -2.41
N SER A 224 -17.02 25.29 -1.41
CA SER A 224 -18.28 25.99 -1.61
C SER A 224 -18.16 27.33 -2.35
N GLU A 225 -16.95 27.74 -2.74
CA GLU A 225 -16.70 28.90 -3.60
C GLU A 225 -16.45 28.49 -5.07
N LEU A 226 -16.47 27.19 -5.36
CA LEU A 226 -16.40 26.66 -6.71
C LEU A 226 -17.78 26.73 -7.36
N THR A 227 -17.90 27.62 -8.33
CA THR A 227 -19.05 27.64 -9.22
C THR A 227 -18.65 27.15 -10.61
N TYR A 228 -19.60 26.59 -11.33
CA TYR A 228 -19.46 26.09 -12.68
C TYR A 228 -18.97 27.20 -13.61
N THR A 229 -19.59 28.39 -13.56
CA THR A 229 -19.24 29.50 -14.44
C THR A 229 -17.87 30.11 -14.11
N ALA A 230 -17.48 30.15 -12.84
CA ALA A 230 -16.20 30.76 -12.45
C ALA A 230 -14.97 29.89 -12.75
N PHE A 231 -15.15 28.57 -12.91
CA PHE A 231 -14.04 27.63 -13.00
C PHE A 231 -14.13 26.66 -14.17
N TRP A 232 -15.32 26.22 -14.56
CA TRP A 232 -15.47 25.06 -15.45
C TRP A 232 -15.83 25.42 -16.88
N SER A 233 -16.59 26.51 -17.09
CA SER A 233 -16.77 27.07 -18.44
C SER A 233 -15.49 27.67 -19.01
N ASN A 234 -14.45 27.82 -18.20
CA ASN A 234 -13.18 28.45 -18.56
C ASN A 234 -12.02 27.43 -18.62
N VAL A 235 -12.17 26.45 -19.51
CA VAL A 235 -11.09 25.51 -19.88
C VAL A 235 -10.34 25.98 -21.11
N GLU A 236 -9.11 25.51 -21.27
CA GLU A 236 -8.29 25.72 -22.46
C GLU A 236 -7.64 24.41 -22.89
N ARG A 237 -7.25 24.34 -24.16
CA ARG A 237 -6.39 23.28 -24.70
C ARG A 237 -4.94 23.64 -24.36
N ILE A 238 -4.31 22.85 -23.50
CA ILE A 238 -2.88 22.99 -23.19
C ILE A 238 -2.06 21.88 -23.84
N ASP A 239 -0.75 22.05 -23.87
CA ASP A 239 0.18 20.96 -24.14
C ASP A 239 0.50 20.21 -22.84
N PHE A 240 0.40 18.89 -22.86
CA PHE A 240 0.80 18.02 -21.77
C PHE A 240 1.54 16.82 -22.37
N CYS A 241 2.85 16.72 -22.12
CA CYS A 241 3.69 15.63 -22.64
C CYS A 241 3.58 15.43 -24.18
N GLY A 242 3.44 16.52 -24.95
CA GLY A 242 3.35 16.45 -26.42
C GLY A 242 1.97 16.07 -26.96
N MET A 243 0.94 15.97 -26.11
CA MET A 243 -0.46 15.86 -26.53
C MET A 243 -1.25 17.09 -26.10
N LYS A 244 -2.24 17.48 -26.91
CA LYS A 244 -3.20 18.52 -26.53
C LYS A 244 -4.29 17.91 -25.65
N CYS A 245 -4.60 18.56 -24.53
CA CYS A 245 -5.65 18.13 -23.61
C CYS A 245 -6.33 19.33 -22.96
N PHE A 246 -7.52 19.12 -22.39
CA PHE A 246 -8.22 20.18 -21.66
C PHE A 246 -7.68 20.39 -20.24
N CYS A 247 -7.51 21.65 -19.85
CA CYS A 247 -7.22 22.05 -18.48
C CYS A 247 -7.94 23.36 -18.13
N VAL A 248 -8.36 23.51 -16.88
CA VAL A 248 -8.92 24.77 -16.36
C VAL A 248 -7.89 25.90 -16.45
N ARG A 249 -8.31 27.08 -16.95
CA ARG A 249 -7.42 28.26 -17.06
C ARG A 249 -6.98 28.77 -15.69
N ASN A 250 -7.91 28.90 -14.75
CA ASN A 250 -7.62 29.36 -13.38
C ASN A 250 -7.15 28.21 -12.46
N ARG A 251 -6.18 27.43 -12.95
CA ARG A 251 -5.63 26.27 -12.22
C ARG A 251 -5.03 26.65 -10.87
N GLU A 252 -4.43 27.83 -10.72
CA GLU A 252 -3.87 28.29 -9.44
C GLU A 252 -4.91 28.35 -8.32
N LYS A 253 -6.13 28.81 -8.63
CA LYS A 253 -7.21 28.86 -7.65
C LYS A 253 -7.68 27.45 -7.26
N LEU A 254 -7.76 26.51 -8.20
CA LEU A 254 -8.05 25.10 -7.90
C LEU A 254 -6.91 24.44 -7.10
N LEU A 255 -5.66 24.72 -7.47
CA LEU A 255 -4.49 24.27 -6.73
C LEU A 255 -4.50 24.81 -5.29
N SER A 256 -4.97 26.05 -5.05
CA SER A 256 -5.06 26.64 -3.71
C SER A 256 -5.95 25.86 -2.72
N LEU A 257 -6.83 24.99 -3.24
CA LEU A 257 -7.69 24.14 -2.44
C LEU A 257 -6.93 22.98 -1.78
N TYR A 258 -5.89 22.47 -2.43
CA TYR A 258 -5.12 21.34 -1.91
C TYR A 258 -4.19 21.75 -0.77
N SER A 259 -4.08 20.88 0.24
CA SER A 259 -3.15 21.05 1.37
C SER A 259 -1.69 21.14 0.92
N ARG A 260 -0.89 21.94 1.65
CA ARG A 260 0.56 22.09 1.40
C ARG A 260 1.29 20.74 1.48
N GLU A 261 0.91 19.87 2.42
CA GLU A 261 1.49 18.53 2.55
C GLU A 261 1.19 17.65 1.33
N ASN A 262 -0.05 17.68 0.82
CA ASN A 262 -0.41 16.88 -0.35
C ASN A 262 0.34 17.34 -1.60
N LYS A 263 0.42 18.66 -1.84
CA LYS A 263 1.24 19.22 -2.93
C LYS A 263 2.69 18.80 -2.80
N LYS A 264 3.28 18.96 -1.61
CA LYS A 264 4.67 18.55 -1.36
C LYS A 264 4.90 17.07 -1.65
N LYS A 265 3.96 16.19 -1.26
CA LYS A 265 4.04 14.76 -1.54
C LYS A 265 4.05 14.48 -3.05
N ILE A 266 3.15 15.09 -3.81
CA ILE A 266 3.00 14.86 -5.25
C ILE A 266 4.16 15.47 -6.05
N LEU A 267 4.65 16.64 -5.63
CA LEU A 267 5.79 17.31 -6.24
C LEU A 267 7.15 16.72 -5.84
N THR A 268 7.16 15.71 -4.95
CA THR A 268 8.38 14.98 -4.65
C THR A 268 8.55 13.88 -5.70
N PRO A 269 9.67 13.86 -6.46
CA PRO A 269 9.92 12.79 -7.44
C PRO A 269 9.79 11.41 -6.82
N VAL A 270 9.06 10.52 -7.50
CA VAL A 270 8.97 9.12 -7.11
C VAL A 270 10.35 8.50 -7.26
N LYS A 271 10.89 8.00 -6.16
CA LYS A 271 12.22 7.38 -6.12
C LYS A 271 12.18 5.89 -6.42
N SER A 272 11.03 5.26 -6.15
CA SER A 272 10.82 3.85 -6.38
C SER A 272 10.70 3.58 -7.87
N GLU A 273 11.63 2.79 -8.38
CA GLU A 273 11.57 2.28 -9.73
C GLU A 273 10.39 1.33 -9.89
N LEU A 274 10.08 0.52 -8.88
CA LEU A 274 8.89 -0.34 -8.85
C LEU A 274 7.60 0.47 -9.13
N LEU A 275 7.42 1.61 -8.45
CA LEU A 275 6.26 2.48 -8.67
C LEU A 275 6.26 3.14 -10.06
N LEU A 276 7.44 3.45 -10.62
CA LEU A 276 7.56 4.09 -11.92
C LEU A 276 7.32 3.11 -13.08
N SER A 277 7.79 1.88 -12.96
CA SER A 277 7.72 0.86 -14.02
C SER A 277 6.32 0.28 -14.22
N GLY A 278 5.40 0.52 -13.27
CA GLY A 278 4.02 0.07 -13.34
C GLY A 278 3.81 -1.31 -12.68
N ALA A 279 2.56 -1.73 -12.61
CA ALA A 279 2.19 -2.90 -11.80
C ALA A 279 2.58 -4.25 -12.45
N GLU A 280 2.87 -4.29 -13.75
CA GLU A 280 3.40 -5.49 -14.42
C GLU A 280 4.71 -5.98 -13.77
N GLU A 281 5.60 -5.06 -13.37
CA GLU A 281 6.85 -5.40 -12.66
C GLU A 281 6.60 -5.94 -11.25
N ILE A 282 5.55 -5.45 -10.57
CA ILE A 282 5.15 -6.01 -9.26
C ILE A 282 4.85 -7.50 -9.42
N ARG A 283 4.15 -7.92 -10.48
CA ARG A 283 3.84 -9.34 -10.68
C ARG A 283 5.11 -10.18 -10.87
N ARG A 284 6.11 -9.67 -11.58
CA ARG A 284 7.38 -10.39 -11.79
C ARG A 284 8.10 -10.60 -10.46
N ILE A 285 8.10 -9.60 -9.59
CA ILE A 285 8.65 -9.69 -8.23
C ILE A 285 7.87 -10.70 -7.39
N GLN A 286 6.54 -10.65 -7.43
CA GLN A 286 5.66 -11.62 -6.75
C GLN A 286 5.98 -13.06 -7.20
N LEU A 287 6.20 -13.31 -8.49
CA LEU A 287 6.54 -14.63 -9.01
C LEU A 287 7.90 -15.12 -8.51
N ILE A 288 8.92 -14.25 -8.47
CA ILE A 288 10.22 -14.57 -7.86
C ILE A 288 10.03 -14.90 -6.36
N GLN A 289 9.19 -14.17 -5.64
CA GLN A 289 8.91 -14.44 -4.23
C GLN A 289 8.18 -15.77 -4.00
N ILE A 290 7.26 -16.18 -4.89
CA ILE A 290 6.66 -17.52 -4.83
C ILE A 290 7.69 -18.62 -5.05
N GLU A 291 8.63 -18.39 -5.96
CA GLU A 291 9.74 -19.32 -6.18
C GLU A 291 10.55 -19.50 -4.90
N LEU A 292 10.95 -18.39 -4.26
CA LEU A 292 11.67 -18.39 -2.98
C LEU A 292 10.87 -19.04 -1.85
N LEU A 293 9.58 -18.72 -1.72
CA LEU A 293 8.71 -19.32 -0.70
C LEU A 293 8.55 -20.83 -0.91
N THR A 294 8.49 -21.28 -2.16
CA THR A 294 8.39 -22.71 -2.47
C THR A 294 9.68 -23.44 -2.09
N GLU A 295 10.83 -22.86 -2.42
CA GLU A 295 12.11 -23.47 -2.05
C GLU A 295 12.30 -23.49 -0.53
N PHE A 296 11.91 -22.42 0.15
CA PHE A 296 11.87 -22.37 1.61
C PHE A 296 10.95 -23.45 2.20
N ASP A 297 9.72 -23.59 1.69
CA ASP A 297 8.77 -24.61 2.13
C ASP A 297 9.31 -26.03 1.95
N ARG A 298 9.91 -26.33 0.78
CA ARG A 298 10.54 -27.63 0.50
C ARG A 298 11.57 -27.98 1.56
N ILE A 299 12.47 -27.05 1.87
CA ILE A 299 13.53 -27.23 2.88
C ILE A 299 12.92 -27.41 4.27
N CYS A 300 11.96 -26.56 4.66
CA CYS A 300 11.31 -26.66 5.96
C CYS A 300 10.60 -28.01 6.14
N ARG A 301 9.85 -28.48 5.13
CA ARG A 301 9.18 -29.79 5.17
C ARG A 301 10.17 -30.95 5.25
N LYS A 302 11.26 -30.90 4.47
CA LYS A 302 12.30 -31.95 4.48
C LYS A 302 12.95 -32.12 5.87
N TYR A 303 13.11 -31.03 6.61
CA TYR A 303 13.78 -31.02 7.92
C TYR A 303 12.81 -30.93 9.11
N GLY A 304 11.50 -30.97 8.88
CA GLY A 304 10.50 -30.85 9.94
C GLY A 304 10.51 -29.50 10.66
N LEU A 305 10.97 -28.43 10.00
CA LEU A 305 11.00 -27.07 10.55
C LEU A 305 9.60 -26.45 10.49
N LYS A 306 9.18 -25.78 11.57
CA LYS A 306 7.85 -25.19 11.65
C LYS A 306 7.88 -23.72 11.29
N TYR A 307 7.09 -23.35 10.28
CA TYR A 307 6.90 -21.98 9.86
C TYR A 307 5.42 -21.70 9.58
N ASN A 308 5.08 -20.42 9.43
CA ASN A 308 3.76 -19.96 9.01
C ASN A 308 3.89 -18.74 8.11
N ILE A 309 3.12 -18.68 7.02
CA ILE A 309 2.86 -17.41 6.33
C ILE A 309 2.08 -16.47 7.26
N ASN A 310 2.43 -15.18 7.27
CA ASN A 310 1.85 -14.23 8.22
C ASN A 310 1.63 -12.85 7.58
N PHE A 311 1.09 -11.92 8.36
CA PHE A 311 0.88 -10.51 7.99
C PHE A 311 0.18 -10.30 6.64
N GLY A 312 0.80 -9.59 5.69
CA GLY A 312 0.26 -9.28 4.37
C GLY A 312 0.03 -10.55 3.55
N THR A 313 0.99 -11.48 3.59
CA THR A 313 0.91 -12.78 2.90
C THR A 313 -0.30 -13.60 3.34
N LEU A 314 -0.56 -13.66 4.66
CA LEU A 314 -1.73 -14.36 5.20
C LEU A 314 -3.06 -13.70 4.81
N ILE A 315 -3.10 -12.36 4.73
CA ILE A 315 -4.26 -11.66 4.16
C ILE A 315 -4.42 -12.05 2.68
N GLY A 316 -3.33 -12.09 1.91
CA GLY A 316 -3.33 -12.53 0.51
C GLY A 316 -3.95 -13.92 0.35
N ALA A 317 -3.45 -14.91 1.09
CA ALA A 317 -3.96 -16.29 1.06
C ALA A 317 -5.46 -16.38 1.36
N LEU A 318 -5.95 -15.67 2.37
CA LEU A 318 -7.35 -15.71 2.77
C LEU A 318 -8.27 -14.93 1.82
N ARG A 319 -7.84 -13.73 1.40
CA ARG A 319 -8.66 -12.73 0.73
C ARG A 319 -8.60 -12.81 -0.80
N HIS A 320 -7.42 -13.10 -1.33
CA HIS A 320 -7.12 -13.10 -2.77
C HIS A 320 -6.76 -14.50 -3.30
N LYS A 321 -6.56 -15.50 -2.43
CA LYS A 321 -6.02 -16.83 -2.80
C LYS A 321 -4.62 -16.77 -3.43
N GLY A 322 -3.93 -15.66 -3.23
CA GLY A 322 -2.61 -15.35 -3.76
C GLY A 322 -2.18 -13.96 -3.27
N PHE A 323 -1.27 -13.31 -3.96
CA PHE A 323 -0.84 -11.97 -3.58
C PHE A 323 -1.98 -10.96 -3.53
N ILE A 324 -1.92 -10.04 -2.59
CA ILE A 324 -2.67 -8.80 -2.73
C ILE A 324 -2.04 -8.05 -3.93
N PRO A 325 -2.82 -7.58 -4.95
CA PRO A 325 -2.23 -7.12 -6.21
C PRO A 325 -1.19 -6.00 -6.11
N TRP A 326 -1.31 -5.17 -5.08
CA TRP A 326 -0.43 -4.03 -4.80
C TRP A 326 0.58 -4.28 -3.66
N ASP A 327 0.74 -5.52 -3.23
CA ASP A 327 1.69 -5.94 -2.21
C ASP A 327 2.93 -6.57 -2.86
N ASP A 328 4.09 -6.38 -2.26
CA ASP A 328 5.40 -6.59 -2.88
C ASP A 328 6.37 -7.37 -1.97
N ASP A 329 5.87 -8.01 -0.91
CA ASP A 329 6.63 -8.82 0.04
C ASP A 329 5.92 -10.12 0.45
N ILE A 330 6.73 -11.09 0.91
CA ILE A 330 6.26 -12.28 1.58
C ILE A 330 6.87 -12.31 2.98
N ASP A 331 6.01 -12.45 3.98
CA ASP A 331 6.38 -12.59 5.37
C ASP A 331 6.09 -14.01 5.88
N VAL A 332 7.11 -14.68 6.39
CA VAL A 332 6.96 -15.92 7.15
C VAL A 332 7.47 -15.74 8.57
N THR A 333 6.84 -16.43 9.51
CA THR A 333 7.32 -16.54 10.89
C THR A 333 7.74 -17.97 11.19
N MET A 334 8.71 -18.15 12.07
CA MET A 334 9.21 -19.46 12.48
C MET A 334 9.73 -19.43 13.92
N TYR A 335 9.86 -20.58 14.59
CA TYR A 335 10.57 -20.64 15.88
C TYR A 335 12.01 -20.16 15.76
N TYR A 336 12.48 -19.40 16.74
CA TYR A 336 13.89 -18.99 16.78
C TYR A 336 14.85 -20.19 16.72
N GLU A 337 14.51 -21.27 17.41
CA GLU A 337 15.32 -22.50 17.47
C GLU A 337 15.42 -23.18 16.09
N ASP A 338 14.41 -23.04 15.25
CA ASP A 338 14.46 -23.53 13.86
C ASP A 338 15.21 -22.55 12.95
N CYS A 339 15.06 -21.24 13.17
CA CYS A 339 15.87 -20.21 12.50
C CYS A 339 17.38 -20.42 12.74
N ASP A 340 17.76 -20.84 13.94
CA ASP A 340 19.17 -21.03 14.32
C ASP A 340 19.81 -22.19 13.53
N LYS A 341 19.03 -23.24 13.23
CA LYS A 341 19.45 -24.37 12.39
C LYS A 341 19.48 -24.02 10.90
N LEU A 342 18.72 -23.02 10.46
CA LEU A 342 18.57 -22.70 9.04
C LEU A 342 19.90 -22.39 8.36
N TYR A 343 20.87 -21.76 9.03
CA TYR A 343 22.14 -21.44 8.39
C TYR A 343 22.82 -22.69 7.85
N GLU A 344 23.02 -23.71 8.69
CA GLU A 344 23.69 -24.95 8.31
C GLU A 344 22.87 -25.75 7.28
N ILE A 345 21.54 -25.81 7.46
CA ILE A 345 20.64 -26.48 6.52
C ILE A 345 20.70 -25.81 5.14
N MET A 346 20.62 -24.48 5.09
CA MET A 346 20.67 -23.71 3.85
C MET A 346 22.03 -23.85 3.16
N GLN A 347 23.15 -23.94 3.90
CA GLN A 347 24.46 -24.22 3.29
C GLN A 347 24.48 -25.56 2.54
N LYS A 348 23.75 -26.56 3.03
CA LYS A 348 23.70 -27.90 2.44
C LYS A 348 22.67 -28.05 1.32
N GLU A 349 21.50 -27.43 1.46
CA GLU A 349 20.30 -27.78 0.68
C GLU A 349 19.86 -26.73 -0.32
N LEU A 350 20.26 -25.47 -0.10
CA LEU A 350 19.87 -24.37 -0.96
C LEU A 350 20.76 -24.35 -2.19
N ASP A 351 20.17 -24.17 -3.37
CA ASP A 351 20.93 -23.90 -4.60
C ASP A 351 21.69 -22.57 -4.46
N GLN A 352 22.97 -22.67 -4.08
CA GLN A 352 23.84 -21.52 -3.87
C GLN A 352 24.17 -20.79 -5.18
N SER A 353 23.90 -21.36 -6.36
CA SER A 353 24.07 -20.63 -7.62
C SER A 353 22.93 -19.61 -7.83
N LYS A 354 21.72 -19.97 -7.37
CA LYS A 354 20.49 -19.21 -7.62
C LYS A 354 20.02 -18.38 -6.43
N TYR A 355 20.26 -18.83 -5.20
CA TYR A 355 19.71 -18.21 -3.99
C TYR A 355 20.79 -17.78 -3.01
N PHE A 356 20.44 -16.83 -2.14
CA PHE A 356 21.28 -16.36 -1.04
C PHE A 356 20.45 -16.28 0.25
N TYR A 357 20.87 -17.03 1.27
CA TYR A 357 20.30 -16.90 2.60
C TYR A 357 21.06 -15.82 3.39
N ARG A 358 20.44 -14.65 3.55
CA ARG A 358 21.00 -13.52 4.30
C ARG A 358 20.65 -13.63 5.78
N CYS A 359 21.67 -13.88 6.58
CA CYS A 359 21.59 -14.01 8.03
C CYS A 359 22.87 -13.44 8.67
N PRO A 360 22.96 -13.31 10.01
CA PRO A 360 24.16 -12.80 10.66
C PRO A 360 25.47 -13.54 10.32
N GLN A 361 25.39 -14.82 9.99
CA GLN A 361 26.53 -15.66 9.62
C GLN A 361 27.04 -15.35 8.20
N THR A 362 26.16 -14.95 7.28
CA THR A 362 26.50 -14.68 5.87
C THR A 362 26.67 -13.19 5.56
N GLU A 363 26.17 -12.29 6.41
CA GLU A 363 26.28 -10.83 6.25
C GLU A 363 26.76 -10.16 7.56
N PRO A 364 28.04 -9.79 7.67
CA PRO A 364 28.59 -9.13 8.86
C PRO A 364 27.90 -7.80 9.20
N TYR A 365 27.31 -7.13 8.20
CA TYR A 365 26.52 -5.90 8.37
C TYR A 365 25.01 -6.18 8.47
N HIS A 366 24.63 -7.35 9.00
CA HIS A 366 23.23 -7.67 9.27
C HIS A 366 22.71 -6.90 10.47
N HIS A 367 22.02 -5.79 10.21
CA HIS A 367 21.59 -4.82 11.23
C HIS A 367 20.12 -4.98 11.67
N ILE A 368 19.52 -6.11 11.30
CA ILE A 368 18.13 -6.47 11.58
C ILE A 368 18.07 -7.79 12.37
N ILE A 369 16.90 -8.10 12.93
CA ILE A 369 16.68 -9.27 13.81
C ILE A 369 15.91 -10.41 13.12
N PHE A 370 15.76 -10.32 11.81
CA PHE A 370 15.10 -11.30 10.95
C PHE A 370 15.99 -11.56 9.73
N ASN A 371 15.76 -12.66 9.04
CA ASN A 371 16.61 -13.12 7.94
C ASN A 371 15.87 -12.98 6.62
N HIS A 372 16.61 -12.97 5.51
CA HIS A 372 16.02 -13.02 4.19
C HIS A 372 16.47 -14.26 3.44
N LEU A 373 15.57 -14.82 2.63
CA LEU A 373 15.97 -15.68 1.53
C LEU A 373 15.79 -14.89 0.23
N GLU A 374 16.87 -14.74 -0.53
CA GLU A 374 16.97 -13.82 -1.67
C GLU A 374 17.29 -14.56 -2.98
N HIS A 375 16.80 -14.05 -4.10
CA HIS A 375 17.20 -14.50 -5.43
C HIS A 375 18.47 -13.78 -5.89
N LYS A 376 19.53 -14.53 -6.25
CA LYS A 376 20.79 -13.99 -6.77
C LYS A 376 20.60 -13.42 -8.18
N GLY A 377 21.42 -12.44 -8.55
CA GLY A 377 21.30 -11.78 -9.86
C GLY A 377 20.10 -10.83 -9.96
N THR A 378 19.41 -10.56 -8.85
CA THR A 378 18.38 -9.53 -8.76
C THR A 378 18.79 -8.41 -7.80
N ALA A 379 18.15 -7.25 -7.91
CA ALA A 379 18.22 -6.16 -6.93
C ALA A 379 16.81 -5.70 -6.56
N TYR A 380 16.57 -5.57 -5.26
CA TYR A 380 15.34 -5.04 -4.67
C TYR A 380 15.72 -4.25 -3.41
N THR A 381 16.16 -3.00 -3.60
CA THR A 381 16.84 -2.24 -2.54
C THR A 381 16.38 -0.79 -2.46
N LYS A 382 16.50 -0.20 -1.26
CA LYS A 382 16.25 1.22 -1.03
C LYS A 382 17.49 2.03 -1.40
N ALA A 383 17.29 3.22 -1.97
CA ALA A 383 18.37 4.18 -2.21
C ALA A 383 19.14 4.47 -0.91
N GLY A 384 20.48 4.46 -0.96
CA GLY A 384 21.36 4.72 0.18
C GLY A 384 21.73 3.48 1.02
N ARG A 385 21.47 2.26 0.53
CA ARG A 385 21.97 1.01 1.12
C ARG A 385 23.32 0.54 0.55
N ASP A 386 24.10 1.47 -0.01
CA ASP A 386 25.37 1.20 -0.71
C ASP A 386 26.49 0.65 0.19
N LYS A 387 26.25 0.58 1.50
CA LYS A 387 27.19 0.03 2.50
C LYS A 387 27.07 -1.48 2.72
N LEU A 388 26.04 -2.12 2.15
CA LEU A 388 25.90 -3.57 2.22
C LEU A 388 26.92 -4.23 1.29
N LYS A 389 27.50 -5.36 1.72
CA LYS A 389 28.49 -6.08 0.92
C LYS A 389 27.91 -6.54 -0.42
N ASN A 390 26.68 -7.03 -0.38
CA ASN A 390 25.91 -7.44 -1.55
C ASN A 390 24.65 -6.59 -1.63
N LYS A 391 24.27 -6.15 -2.84
CA LYS A 391 22.91 -5.64 -3.10
C LYS A 391 21.90 -6.68 -2.61
N ILE A 392 20.81 -6.22 -2.03
CA ILE A 392 19.72 -7.11 -1.60
C ILE A 392 18.94 -7.48 -2.87
N GLY A 393 18.82 -8.77 -3.15
CA GLY A 393 17.96 -9.27 -4.23
C GLY A 393 16.49 -9.26 -3.83
N VAL A 394 15.59 -9.64 -4.73
CA VAL A 394 14.19 -9.92 -4.36
C VAL A 394 14.17 -11.00 -3.29
N PHE A 395 13.38 -10.81 -2.24
CA PHE A 395 13.46 -11.61 -1.03
C PHE A 395 12.09 -11.97 -0.44
N ILE A 396 12.10 -12.97 0.44
CA ILE A 396 11.07 -13.21 1.46
C ILE A 396 11.66 -12.96 2.85
N ASP A 397 10.84 -12.42 3.76
CA ASP A 397 11.22 -12.13 5.14
C ASP A 397 10.94 -13.32 6.07
N ILE A 398 11.96 -13.76 6.81
CA ILE A 398 11.86 -14.86 7.77
C ILE A 398 12.01 -14.31 9.19
N PHE A 399 10.87 -14.22 9.87
CA PHE A 399 10.75 -13.65 11.21
C PHE A 399 10.86 -14.70 12.32
N PRO A 400 11.88 -14.63 13.19
CA PRO A 400 11.97 -15.49 14.35
C PRO A 400 10.96 -15.12 15.44
N MET A 401 10.38 -16.15 16.04
CA MET A 401 9.49 -16.10 17.20
C MET A 401 10.20 -16.70 18.41
N TYR A 402 10.29 -15.94 19.49
CA TYR A 402 11.07 -16.29 20.67
C TYR A 402 10.17 -16.74 21.82
N PRO A 403 10.70 -17.40 22.86
CA PRO A 403 9.93 -17.65 24.07
C PRO A 403 9.40 -16.36 24.73
N ALA A 404 8.16 -16.39 25.22
CA ALA A 404 7.57 -15.25 25.93
C ALA A 404 7.98 -15.18 27.40
N ALA A 405 7.97 -13.97 27.95
CA ALA A 405 8.04 -13.78 29.39
C ALA A 405 6.82 -14.42 30.10
N PRO A 406 7.00 -14.92 31.35
CA PRO A 406 5.97 -15.72 32.03
C PRO A 406 4.74 -14.91 32.48
N ASN A 407 4.84 -13.59 32.60
CA ASN A 407 3.72 -12.71 32.92
C ASN A 407 3.90 -11.30 32.35
N ALA A 408 2.81 -10.53 32.32
CA ALA A 408 2.79 -9.19 31.72
C ALA A 408 3.72 -8.17 32.39
N PHE A 409 3.96 -8.29 33.70
CA PHE A 409 4.85 -7.39 34.43
C PHE A 409 6.31 -7.63 34.02
N ILE A 410 6.74 -8.88 33.94
CA ILE A 410 8.08 -9.23 33.46
C ILE A 410 8.22 -8.89 31.97
N ASP A 411 7.19 -9.16 31.16
CA ASP A 411 7.15 -8.82 29.73
C ASP A 411 7.38 -7.32 29.50
N PHE A 412 6.87 -6.46 30.37
CA PHE A 412 7.01 -5.01 30.29
C PHE A 412 8.48 -4.56 30.42
N PHE A 413 9.25 -5.15 31.33
CA PHE A 413 10.69 -4.87 31.47
C PHE A 413 11.49 -5.54 30.36
N HIS A 414 11.21 -6.82 30.10
CA HIS A 414 11.85 -7.60 29.04
C HIS A 414 11.75 -6.91 27.68
N THR A 415 10.57 -6.39 27.34
CA THR A 415 10.34 -5.67 26.09
C THR A 415 11.20 -4.41 25.98
N ARG A 416 11.48 -3.70 27.08
CA ARG A 416 12.37 -2.53 27.05
C ARG A 416 13.82 -2.91 26.81
N ILE A 417 14.27 -3.98 27.45
CA ILE A 417 15.63 -4.51 27.29
C ILE A 417 15.85 -4.95 25.84
N CYS A 418 14.96 -5.79 25.30
CA CYS A 418 15.06 -6.25 23.91
C CYS A 418 14.90 -5.10 22.91
N ARG A 419 14.01 -4.12 23.17
CA ARG A 419 13.86 -2.92 22.33
C ARG A 419 15.13 -2.07 22.32
N PHE A 420 15.81 -1.92 23.46
CA PHE A 420 17.08 -1.22 23.54
C PHE A 420 18.13 -1.91 22.67
N TRP A 421 18.35 -3.21 22.84
CA TRP A 421 19.37 -3.95 22.08
C TRP A 421 19.06 -4.02 20.57
N ARG A 422 17.78 -4.15 20.20
CA ARG A 422 17.35 -4.03 18.80
C ARG A 422 17.64 -2.64 18.22
N THR A 423 17.41 -1.59 19.00
CA THR A 423 17.71 -0.20 18.59
C THR A 423 19.22 0.01 18.46
N ALA A 424 20.00 -0.53 19.39
CA ALA A 424 21.45 -0.49 19.34
C ALA A 424 22.00 -1.26 18.13
N LEU A 425 21.40 -2.41 17.77
CA LEU A 425 21.76 -3.15 16.55
C LEU A 425 21.51 -2.32 15.29
N TRP A 426 20.35 -1.67 15.19
CA TRP A 426 20.00 -0.81 14.04
C TRP A 426 20.78 0.51 13.99
N SER A 427 21.31 0.98 15.13
CA SER A 427 21.97 2.28 15.23
C SER A 427 23.23 2.42 14.36
N THR A 428 23.86 1.32 13.95
CA THR A 428 24.96 1.31 12.99
C THR A 428 24.55 1.88 11.63
N VAL A 429 23.31 1.61 11.20
CA VAL A 429 22.66 2.22 10.02
C VAL A 429 22.07 3.59 10.38
N GLY A 430 21.38 3.68 11.51
CA GLY A 430 20.72 4.90 11.98
C GLY A 430 21.68 6.08 12.16
N ALA A 431 22.92 5.83 12.57
CA ALA A 431 23.97 6.83 12.75
C ALA A 431 24.31 7.60 11.46
N GLY A 432 24.16 6.95 10.29
CA GLY A 432 24.37 7.55 8.98
C GLY A 432 23.12 8.15 8.34
N SER A 433 21.92 7.72 8.74
CA SER A 433 20.67 8.00 8.02
C SER A 433 19.65 8.86 8.79
N GLU A 434 19.75 8.98 10.11
CA GLU A 434 18.78 9.71 10.94
C GLU A 434 18.85 11.23 10.70
N LYS A 435 17.71 11.88 10.41
CA LYS A 435 17.67 13.32 10.12
C LYS A 435 17.77 14.18 11.37
N ASN A 436 17.23 13.75 12.51
CA ASN A 436 17.26 14.51 13.75
C ASN A 436 18.66 14.49 14.41
N PRO A 437 19.33 15.64 14.64
CA PRO A 437 20.70 15.68 15.15
C PRO A 437 20.90 14.99 16.52
N ILE A 438 19.96 15.15 17.45
CA ILE A 438 20.02 14.57 18.79
C ILE A 438 19.93 13.05 18.71
N LYS A 439 18.95 12.55 17.95
CA LYS A 439 18.81 11.10 17.72
C LYS A 439 20.00 10.52 16.98
N ARG A 440 20.54 11.24 15.98
CA ARG A 440 21.72 10.83 15.24
C ARG A 440 22.93 10.73 16.16
N PHE A 441 23.14 11.68 17.07
CA PHE A 441 24.20 11.62 18.08
C PHE A 441 24.03 10.42 19.00
N TYR A 442 22.80 10.17 19.49
CA TYR A 442 22.48 8.98 20.28
C TYR A 442 22.81 7.68 19.52
N TYR A 443 22.40 7.56 18.25
CA TYR A 443 22.73 6.40 17.43
C TYR A 443 24.22 6.25 17.17
N LYS A 444 24.96 7.34 16.94
CA LYS A 444 26.42 7.30 16.82
C LYS A 444 27.08 6.72 18.07
N LYS A 445 26.63 7.10 19.26
CA LYS A 445 27.14 6.55 20.52
C LYS A 445 26.80 5.07 20.68
N LEU A 446 25.58 4.65 20.35
CA LEU A 446 25.20 3.24 20.39
C LEU A 446 25.98 2.39 19.39
N ALA A 447 26.23 2.91 18.18
CA ALA A 447 26.93 2.20 17.11
C ALA A 447 28.37 1.82 17.49
N LEU A 448 29.02 2.55 18.41
CA LEU A 448 30.35 2.24 18.93
C LEU A 448 30.42 0.89 19.64
N MET A 449 29.29 0.34 20.11
CA MET A 449 29.25 -0.98 20.74
C MET A 449 29.52 -2.12 19.74
N GLY A 450 29.32 -1.88 18.44
CA GLY A 450 29.47 -2.87 17.38
C GLY A 450 28.25 -3.78 17.23
N THR A 451 27.97 -4.17 15.98
CA THR A 451 26.85 -5.05 15.59
C THR A 451 26.84 -6.35 16.39
N GLU A 452 28.01 -6.99 16.54
CA GLU A 452 28.15 -8.30 17.16
C GLU A 452 27.76 -8.29 18.65
N LYS A 453 28.27 -7.32 19.40
CA LYS A 453 27.94 -7.16 20.81
C LYS A 453 26.45 -6.86 21.00
N CYS A 454 25.87 -5.99 20.17
CA CYS A 454 24.45 -5.68 20.22
C CYS A 454 23.58 -6.91 19.94
N ARG A 455 23.95 -7.69 18.92
CA ARG A 455 23.26 -8.94 18.53
C ARG A 455 23.34 -10.00 19.62
N LYS A 456 24.54 -10.28 20.14
CA LYS A 456 24.74 -11.25 21.23
C LYS A 456 23.90 -10.89 22.46
N ASN A 457 23.85 -9.61 22.83
CA ASN A 457 23.01 -9.18 23.95
C ASN A 457 21.52 -9.28 23.61
N PHE A 458 21.10 -8.87 22.41
CA PHE A 458 19.72 -9.03 21.99
C PHE A 458 19.27 -10.49 22.10
N LEU A 459 20.04 -11.43 21.55
CA LEU A 459 19.75 -12.86 21.59
C LEU A 459 19.71 -13.37 23.03
N LYS A 460 20.73 -13.06 23.85
CA LYS A 460 20.78 -13.43 25.28
C LYS A 460 19.49 -13.06 26.03
N TYR A 461 18.96 -11.86 25.78
CA TYR A 461 17.73 -11.43 26.44
C TYR A 461 16.49 -11.99 25.76
N ALA A 462 16.46 -12.06 24.42
CA ALA A 462 15.31 -12.53 23.67
C ALA A 462 14.99 -14.01 23.94
N THR A 463 16.01 -14.84 24.20
CA THR A 463 15.89 -16.28 24.50
C THR A 463 15.93 -16.58 26.00
N LYS A 464 15.86 -15.57 26.88
CA LYS A 464 16.08 -15.73 28.32
C LYS A 464 15.06 -16.65 29.01
N PHE A 465 13.85 -16.74 28.48
CA PHE A 465 12.75 -17.45 29.13
C PHE A 465 12.51 -18.81 28.49
N ASP A 466 11.99 -19.72 29.29
CA ASP A 466 11.46 -21.00 28.80
C ASP A 466 10.01 -20.83 28.34
N ASN A 467 9.62 -21.59 27.32
CA ASN A 467 8.28 -21.53 26.73
C ASN A 467 7.26 -22.42 27.47
N ASN A 468 7.21 -22.34 28.80
CA ASN A 468 6.39 -23.25 29.63
C ASN A 468 4.87 -22.98 29.51
N LYS A 469 4.47 -21.83 28.97
CA LYS A 469 3.06 -21.43 28.82
C LYS A 469 2.52 -21.57 27.39
N GLY A 470 3.30 -22.13 26.46
CA GLY A 470 2.90 -22.25 25.06
C GLY A 470 2.68 -20.88 24.39
N ARG A 471 3.48 -19.87 24.75
CA ARG A 471 3.39 -18.51 24.21
C ARG A 471 4.76 -18.02 23.76
N LEU A 472 4.76 -17.38 22.61
CA LEU A 472 5.92 -16.84 21.94
C LEU A 472 5.95 -15.31 22.02
N LYS A 473 6.99 -14.73 21.42
CA LYS A 473 7.24 -13.31 21.41
C LYS A 473 7.81 -12.91 20.07
N PHE A 474 7.13 -11.95 19.46
CA PHE A 474 7.55 -11.30 18.23
C PHE A 474 8.22 -9.95 18.56
N TRP A 475 9.47 -9.76 18.14
CA TRP A 475 10.30 -8.61 18.53
C TRP A 475 10.38 -7.47 17.51
N THR A 476 9.59 -7.52 16.44
CA THR A 476 9.52 -6.43 15.46
C THR A 476 8.61 -5.29 15.98
N SER A 477 8.51 -4.21 15.20
CA SER A 477 8.08 -2.86 15.62
C SER A 477 6.60 -2.70 15.99
N VAL A 478 6.04 -3.56 16.84
CA VAL A 478 4.75 -3.32 17.48
C VAL A 478 4.94 -2.51 18.75
N ASP A 479 4.46 -1.27 18.74
CA ASP A 479 4.28 -0.44 19.96
C ASP A 479 3.19 -1.01 20.90
N ARG A 480 2.65 -2.20 20.60
CA ARG A 480 1.64 -2.91 21.38
C ARG A 480 2.27 -4.16 21.94
N SER A 481 2.11 -4.42 23.24
CA SER A 481 2.54 -5.69 23.82
C SER A 481 1.73 -6.81 23.17
N PRO A 482 2.39 -7.78 22.50
CA PRO A 482 1.73 -8.98 22.00
C PRO A 482 1.54 -10.01 23.13
N TYR A 483 1.52 -9.60 24.40
CA TYR A 483 1.36 -10.54 25.51
C TYR A 483 -0.01 -11.22 25.44
N ASN A 484 0.02 -12.55 25.43
CA ASN A 484 -1.16 -13.42 25.48
C ASN A 484 -2.22 -13.12 24.40
N VAL A 485 -1.78 -12.84 23.17
CA VAL A 485 -2.67 -12.69 21.99
C VAL A 485 -2.52 -13.89 21.05
N ASP A 486 -3.45 -14.04 20.12
CA ASP A 486 -3.48 -15.18 19.21
C ASP A 486 -2.26 -15.26 18.29
N LEU A 487 -1.73 -14.12 17.83
CA LEU A 487 -0.49 -14.03 17.02
C LEU A 487 0.68 -14.84 17.60
N VAL A 488 0.79 -14.89 18.93
CA VAL A 488 1.95 -15.47 19.61
C VAL A 488 1.67 -16.82 20.25
N ARG A 489 0.58 -17.49 19.89
CA ARG A 489 0.33 -18.83 20.40
C ARG A 489 1.29 -19.83 19.80
N LYS A 490 1.74 -20.78 20.62
CA LYS A 490 2.61 -21.87 20.17
C LYS A 490 1.86 -22.85 19.25
N ASP A 491 0.59 -23.10 19.53
CA ASP A 491 -0.27 -23.98 18.71
C ASP A 491 -0.53 -23.44 17.29
N ASN A 492 -0.23 -22.17 17.00
CA ASN A 492 -0.17 -21.69 15.62
C ASN A 492 0.85 -22.45 14.78
N PHE A 493 1.92 -22.96 15.38
CA PHE A 493 2.99 -23.68 14.69
C PHE A 493 2.89 -25.19 14.93
N ASP A 494 2.55 -25.60 16.16
CA ASP A 494 2.43 -27.03 16.51
C ASP A 494 1.24 -27.70 15.80
N GLU A 495 0.19 -26.93 15.53
CA GLU A 495 -1.04 -27.38 14.86
C GLU A 495 -1.35 -26.50 13.64
N ALA A 496 -0.30 -26.09 12.91
CA ALA A 496 -0.44 -25.25 11.72
C ALA A 496 -1.39 -25.88 10.70
N VAL A 497 -2.14 -25.03 10.01
CA VAL A 497 -3.07 -25.42 8.95
C VAL A 497 -2.49 -25.09 7.59
N GLU A 498 -2.92 -25.78 6.53
CA GLU A 498 -2.50 -25.44 5.17
C GLU A 498 -3.52 -24.52 4.50
N LEU A 499 -3.05 -23.41 3.93
CA LEU A 499 -3.86 -22.50 3.14
C LEU A 499 -3.33 -22.40 1.71
N MET A 500 -4.25 -22.20 0.75
CA MET A 500 -3.92 -21.95 -0.65
C MET A 500 -3.39 -20.52 -0.83
N PHE A 501 -2.27 -20.39 -1.53
CA PHE A 501 -1.66 -19.12 -1.94
C PHE A 501 -0.91 -19.33 -3.26
N GLU A 502 -1.32 -18.62 -4.32
CA GLU A 502 -0.71 -18.72 -5.67
C GLU A 502 -0.68 -20.17 -6.20
N GLY A 503 -1.80 -20.88 -6.02
CA GLY A 503 -1.96 -22.26 -6.50
C GLY A 503 -1.23 -23.33 -5.69
N ARG A 504 -0.55 -22.98 -4.59
CA ARG A 504 0.20 -23.91 -3.73
C ARG A 504 -0.31 -23.85 -2.29
N LYS A 505 -0.03 -24.91 -1.51
CA LYS A 505 -0.38 -24.99 -0.09
C LYS A 505 0.82 -24.63 0.77
N PHE A 506 0.65 -23.68 1.69
CA PHE A 506 1.66 -23.30 2.66
C PHE A 506 1.09 -23.34 4.08
N TYR A 507 1.97 -23.55 5.07
CA TYR A 507 1.56 -23.52 6.47
C TYR A 507 1.16 -22.12 6.91
N ALA A 508 0.08 -22.05 7.67
CA ALA A 508 -0.54 -20.85 8.20
C ALA A 508 -0.98 -21.08 9.65
N PRO A 509 -1.05 -20.01 10.47
CA PRO A 509 -1.33 -20.16 11.89
C PRO A 509 -2.76 -20.67 12.11
N LYS A 510 -2.94 -21.68 12.98
CA LYS A 510 -4.26 -22.21 13.39
C LYS A 510 -5.25 -21.11 13.78
N HIS A 511 -4.77 -20.11 14.54
CA HIS A 511 -5.57 -18.97 15.01
C HIS A 511 -5.35 -17.72 14.14
N TYR A 512 -5.43 -17.87 12.80
CA TYR A 512 -5.16 -16.79 11.86
C TYR A 512 -6.07 -15.57 12.04
N GLU A 513 -7.38 -15.75 12.33
CA GLU A 513 -8.30 -14.61 12.45
C GLU A 513 -7.90 -13.68 13.60
N GLY A 514 -7.68 -14.21 14.80
CA GLY A 514 -7.24 -13.42 15.95
C GLY A 514 -5.86 -12.78 15.75
N SER A 515 -4.98 -13.46 15.01
CA SER A 515 -3.66 -12.93 14.62
C SER A 515 -3.79 -11.71 13.70
N LEU A 516 -4.65 -11.80 12.68
CA LEU A 516 -4.92 -10.72 11.74
C LEU A 516 -5.68 -9.55 12.39
N GLU A 517 -6.65 -9.82 13.27
CA GLU A 517 -7.33 -8.77 14.03
C GLU A 517 -6.38 -8.01 14.94
N PHE A 518 -5.44 -8.71 15.58
CA PHE A 518 -4.40 -8.06 16.35
C PHE A 518 -3.56 -7.15 15.45
N CYS A 519 -3.10 -7.63 14.30
CA CYS A 519 -2.22 -6.87 13.41
C CYS A 519 -2.92 -5.69 12.71
N PHE A 520 -4.11 -5.93 12.15
CA PHE A 520 -4.76 -5.07 11.16
C PHE A 520 -6.20 -4.65 11.50
N SER A 521 -6.71 -5.01 12.68
CA SER A 521 -8.11 -4.83 13.14
C SER A 521 -9.09 -5.77 12.43
N PRO A 522 -10.35 -5.91 12.91
CA PRO A 522 -11.39 -6.70 12.24
C PRO A 522 -11.64 -6.33 10.77
N ASP A 523 -11.25 -5.12 10.36
CA ASP A 523 -11.37 -4.64 8.98
C ASP A 523 -10.33 -5.22 8.02
N TRP A 524 -9.49 -6.19 8.41
CA TRP A 524 -8.48 -6.81 7.52
C TRP A 524 -9.09 -7.45 6.26
N LYS A 525 -10.36 -7.88 6.34
CA LYS A 525 -11.15 -8.42 5.22
C LYS A 525 -11.49 -7.35 4.16
N LEU A 526 -11.43 -6.07 4.53
CA LEU A 526 -11.71 -4.96 3.63
C LEU A 526 -10.47 -4.56 2.82
N TYR A 527 -10.69 -4.16 1.57
CA TYR A 527 -9.63 -3.60 0.75
C TYR A 527 -9.29 -2.19 1.27
N PRO A 528 -8.04 -1.73 1.13
CA PRO A 528 -7.73 -0.31 1.19
C PRO A 528 -8.61 0.46 0.21
N ASN A 529 -8.81 1.74 0.50
CA ASN A 529 -9.42 2.67 -0.45
C ASN A 529 -8.63 2.62 -1.76
N VAL A 530 -9.31 2.84 -2.88
CA VAL A 530 -8.74 2.66 -4.22
C VAL A 530 -7.43 3.44 -4.41
N SER A 531 -7.33 4.68 -3.92
CA SER A 531 -6.10 5.50 -3.96
C SER A 531 -4.95 5.00 -3.09
N GLY A 532 -5.20 4.03 -2.21
CA GLY A 532 -4.20 3.41 -1.32
C GLY A 532 -3.75 2.03 -1.77
N ARG A 533 -4.18 1.58 -2.97
CA ARG A 533 -3.81 0.31 -3.58
C ARG A 533 -2.53 0.48 -4.39
N LEU A 534 -1.44 0.77 -3.69
CA LEU A 534 -0.12 1.01 -4.26
C LEU A 534 0.92 0.22 -3.46
N PRO A 535 2.02 -0.22 -4.11
CA PRO A 535 3.19 -0.78 -3.44
C PRO A 535 3.65 0.07 -2.27
N THR A 536 4.07 -0.60 -1.21
CA THR A 536 4.52 0.07 0.02
C THR A 536 6.02 0.28 0.04
N HIS A 537 6.80 -0.56 -0.67
CA HIS A 537 8.25 -0.45 -0.69
C HIS A 537 8.75 0.58 -1.70
N ASP A 538 9.66 1.42 -1.22
CA ASP A 538 10.43 2.34 -2.07
C ASP A 538 11.67 1.60 -2.63
N ALA A 539 11.49 0.79 -3.67
CA ALA A 539 12.55 -0.07 -4.20
C ALA A 539 13.08 0.39 -5.57
N MET A 540 14.41 0.33 -5.74
CA MET A 540 15.11 0.19 -7.02
C MET A 540 15.12 -1.28 -7.41
N ILE A 541 14.88 -1.59 -8.69
CA ILE A 541 14.66 -2.95 -9.15
C ILE A 541 15.58 -3.32 -10.32
N GLU A 542 16.26 -4.45 -10.22
CA GLU A 542 17.01 -5.07 -11.32
C GLU A 542 16.64 -6.56 -11.31
N ILE A 543 15.80 -7.03 -12.23
CA ILE A 543 15.35 -8.44 -12.25
C ILE A 543 15.63 -9.18 -13.57
N GLY A 544 16.33 -8.54 -14.51
CA GLY A 544 16.71 -9.12 -15.80
C GLY A 544 15.50 -9.62 -16.59
N ASP A 545 15.61 -10.80 -17.18
CA ASP A 545 14.54 -11.46 -17.95
C ASP A 545 13.70 -12.44 -17.11
N LEU A 546 13.90 -12.47 -15.79
CA LEU A 546 13.14 -13.35 -14.91
C LEU A 546 11.66 -13.03 -15.02
N TYR A 547 10.87 -14.05 -15.35
CA TYR A 547 9.43 -13.94 -15.58
C TYR A 547 9.08 -12.81 -16.55
N SER A 548 9.94 -12.56 -17.56
CA SER A 548 9.60 -11.65 -18.66
C SER A 548 8.40 -12.18 -19.44
N TYR A 549 7.68 -11.26 -20.09
CA TYR A 549 6.54 -11.57 -20.95
C TYR A 549 6.91 -11.61 -22.43
N ASP A 550 8.21 -11.48 -22.74
CA ASP A 550 8.77 -11.47 -24.09
C ASP A 550 9.22 -12.88 -24.53
#